data_AF-A0A4Y8C586-F1
#
_entry.id   AF-A0A4Y8C586-F1
#
_cell.length_a   1.000
_cell.length_b   1.000
_cell.length_c   1.000
_cell.angle_alpha   90.00
_cell.angle_beta   90.00
_cell.angle_gamma   90.00
#
_symmetry.space_group_name_H-M   'P 1'
#
loop_
_entity.id
_entity.type
_entity.pdbx_description
1 polymer ?
#
loop_
_entity_poly.entity_id
_entity_poly.type
_entity_poly.pdbx_seq_one_letter_code
_entity_poly.pdbx_strand_id
1 'polypeptide(L)'
;LELKYEILRGQLKNIRAVSLPIFGALGGMITPALIFAAINYSHGFAMKGWAIPTATDIAFAVGILMLLGNKIPTSLKLFLLSLAIFDD
;
A
#
# COMPACT_ATOMS: atom_id res chain seq x y z
N LEU A 1 -19.54 -2.72 -4.38
CA LEU A 1 -20.07 -2.16 -5.66
C LEU A 1 -18.98 -1.38 -6.42
N GLU A 2 -18.14 -0.59 -5.73
CA GLU A 2 -17.04 0.18 -6.32
C GLU A 2 -15.95 -0.69 -6.97
N LEU A 3 -15.50 -1.76 -6.30
CA LEU A 3 -14.52 -2.71 -6.84
C LEU A 3 -14.96 -3.30 -8.20
N LYS A 4 -16.23 -3.70 -8.31
CA LYS A 4 -16.80 -4.24 -9.56
C LYS A 4 -16.86 -3.16 -10.66
N TYR A 5 -17.09 -1.90 -10.30
CA TYR A 5 -17.09 -0.77 -11.24
C TYR A 5 -15.67 -0.43 -11.72
N GLU A 6 -14.68 -0.48 -10.83
CA GLU A 6 -13.27 -0.24 -11.15
C GLU A 6 -12.67 -1.33 -12.04
N ILE A 7 -13.02 -2.60 -11.81
CA ILE A 7 -12.61 -3.73 -12.65
C ILE A 7 -13.23 -3.64 -14.06
N LEU A 8 -14.49 -3.20 -14.17
CA LEU A 8 -15.21 -3.17 -15.45
C LEU A 8 -14.99 -1.88 -16.26
N ARG A 9 -14.80 -0.73 -15.60
CA ARG A 9 -14.75 0.60 -16.23
C ARG A 9 -13.68 1.55 -15.66
N GLY A 10 -13.04 1.22 -14.54
CA GLY A 10 -12.04 2.08 -13.89
C GLY A 10 -10.60 1.67 -14.18
N GLN A 11 -9.68 2.16 -13.36
CA GLN A 11 -8.24 1.95 -13.53
C GLN A 11 -7.82 0.48 -13.37
N LEU A 12 -8.62 -0.36 -12.71
CA LEU A 12 -8.34 -1.79 -12.55
C LEU A 12 -8.63 -2.64 -13.80
N LYS A 13 -9.29 -2.08 -14.83
CA LYS A 13 -9.57 -2.78 -16.10
C LYS A 13 -8.28 -3.12 -16.86
N ASN A 14 -7.24 -2.32 -16.69
CA ASN A 14 -5.99 -2.47 -17.41
C ASN A 14 -4.98 -3.17 -16.50
N ILE A 15 -4.64 -4.43 -16.78
CA ILE A 15 -3.67 -5.21 -15.99
C ILE A 15 -2.34 -4.45 -15.79
N ARG A 16 -1.93 -3.60 -16.76
CA ARG A 16 -0.75 -2.70 -16.62
C ARG A 16 -0.94 -1.59 -15.58
N ALA A 17 -2.16 -1.12 -15.39
CA ALA A 17 -2.48 -0.12 -14.38
C ALA A 17 -2.60 -0.75 -12.98
N VAL A 18 -2.95 -2.04 -12.90
CA VAL A 18 -2.98 -2.82 -11.65
C VAL A 18 -1.58 -3.31 -11.24
N SER A 19 -0.70 -3.57 -12.20
CA SER A 19 0.66 -4.03 -11.88
C SER A 19 1.45 -3.01 -11.09
N LEU A 20 1.33 -1.70 -11.40
CA LEU A 20 2.05 -0.65 -10.69
C LEU A 20 1.74 -0.60 -9.17
N PRO A 21 0.46 -0.58 -8.73
CA PRO A 21 0.12 -0.64 -7.30
C PRO A 21 0.55 -1.96 -6.65
N ILE A 22 0.38 -3.10 -7.33
CA ILE A 22 0.79 -4.40 -6.76
C ILE A 22 2.30 -4.44 -6.52
N PHE A 23 3.10 -4.08 -7.52
CA PHE A 23 4.57 -4.04 -7.36
C PHE A 23 5.01 -2.97 -6.36
N GLY A 24 4.29 -1.84 -6.29
CA GLY A 24 4.51 -0.80 -5.29
C GLY A 24 4.26 -1.29 -3.86
N ALA A 25 3.15 -1.97 -3.62
CA ALA A 25 2.81 -2.55 -2.31
C ALA A 25 3.82 -3.64 -1.92
N LEU A 26 4.08 -4.60 -2.81
CA LEU A 26 5.06 -5.66 -2.55
C LEU A 26 6.46 -5.09 -2.27
N GLY A 27 6.91 -4.11 -3.06
CA GLY A 27 8.18 -3.43 -2.81
C GLY A 27 8.18 -2.67 -1.48
N GLY A 28 7.06 -2.01 -1.16
CA GLY A 28 6.82 -1.29 0.09
C GLY A 28 6.81 -2.18 1.33
N MET A 29 6.41 -3.45 1.23
CA MET A 29 6.47 -4.42 2.32
C MET A 29 7.83 -5.13 2.40
N ILE A 30 8.35 -5.61 1.27
CA ILE A 30 9.58 -6.43 1.22
C ILE A 30 10.80 -5.60 1.63
N THR A 31 10.90 -4.35 1.18
CA THR A 31 12.06 -3.49 1.46
C THR A 31 12.27 -3.26 2.97
N PRO A 32 11.28 -2.75 3.74
CA PRO A 32 11.45 -2.56 5.18
C PRO A 32 11.60 -3.88 5.95
N ALA A 33 10.93 -4.96 5.53
CA ALA A 33 11.13 -6.29 6.12
C ALA A 33 12.59 -6.76 6.00
N LEU A 34 13.18 -6.62 4.80
CA LEU A 34 14.56 -7.01 4.53
C LEU A 34 15.56 -6.13 5.29
N ILE A 35 15.32 -4.82 5.35
CA ILE A 35 16.16 -3.89 6.13
C ILE A 35 16.12 -4.26 7.61
N PHE A 36 14.93 -4.52 8.16
CA PHE A 36 14.78 -4.91 9.56
C PHE A 36 15.46 -6.25 9.86
N ALA A 37 15.27 -7.25 8.99
CA ALA A 37 15.89 -8.56 9.13
C ALA A 37 17.42 -8.50 9.02
N ALA A 38 17.97 -7.69 8.10
CA ALA A 38 19.40 -7.49 7.96
C ALA A 38 20.05 -6.86 9.20
N ILE A 39 19.35 -5.90 9.84
CA ILE A 39 19.83 -5.25 11.06
C ILE A 39 19.70 -6.17 12.29
N ASN A 40 18.63 -6.97 12.37
CA ASN A 40 18.30 -7.77 13.54
C ASN A 40 18.66 -9.25 13.42
N TYR A 41 19.40 -9.66 12.37
CA TYR A 41 19.72 -11.06 12.06
C TYR A 41 20.30 -11.84 13.25
N SER A 42 21.12 -11.19 14.07
CA SER A 42 21.77 -11.82 15.23
C SER A 42 20.89 -11.92 16.49
N HIS A 43 19.68 -11.35 16.49
CA HIS A 43 18.78 -11.27 17.64
C HIS A 43 17.48 -12.06 17.40
N GLY A 44 17.46 -13.34 17.81
CA GLY A 44 16.33 -14.25 17.57
C GLY A 44 14.98 -13.78 18.14
N PHE A 45 14.96 -12.96 19.20
CA PHE A 45 13.73 -12.34 19.70
C PHE A 45 13.25 -11.19 18.81
N ALA A 46 14.16 -10.29 18.41
CA ALA A 46 13.84 -9.15 17.55
C ALA A 46 13.36 -9.58 16.16
N MET A 47 13.88 -10.68 15.63
CA MET A 47 13.44 -11.26 14.35
C MET A 47 11.95 -11.63 14.31
N LYS A 48 11.28 -11.83 15.46
CA LYS A 48 9.82 -12.05 15.51
C LYS A 48 9.02 -10.79 15.14
N GLY A 49 9.64 -9.61 15.23
CA GLY A 49 9.04 -8.31 14.91
C GLY A 49 9.19 -7.87 13.46
N TRP A 50 9.58 -8.75 12.54
CA TRP A 50 9.85 -8.40 11.14
C TRP A 50 8.65 -7.79 10.39
N ALA A 51 7.42 -8.08 10.83
CA ALA A 51 6.18 -7.54 10.26
C ALA A 51 5.77 -6.17 10.85
N ILE A 52 6.41 -5.70 11.92
CA ILE A 52 6.13 -4.39 12.52
C ILE A 52 6.44 -3.25 11.53
N PRO A 53 7.61 -3.21 10.86
CA PRO A 53 7.94 -2.12 9.93
C PRO A 53 7.23 -2.23 8.58
N THR A 54 6.51 -3.32 8.30
CA THR A 54 5.71 -3.47 7.08
C THR A 54 4.27 -3.01 7.24
N ALA A 55 3.80 -2.85 8.49
CA ALA A 55 2.44 -2.43 8.77
C ALA A 55 2.26 -0.94 8.41
N THR A 56 1.34 -0.65 7.48
CA THR A 56 0.99 0.72 7.07
C THR A 56 -0.40 1.07 7.59
N ASP A 57 -0.54 2.16 8.35
CA ASP A 57 -1.86 2.69 8.75
C ASP A 57 -2.48 3.48 7.60
N ILE A 58 -3.29 2.78 6.82
CA ILE A 58 -4.02 3.32 5.69
C ILE A 58 -5.05 4.37 6.10
N ALA A 59 -5.73 4.19 7.23
CA ALA A 59 -6.75 5.14 7.68
C ALA A 59 -6.12 6.50 7.98
N PHE A 60 -4.93 6.49 8.57
CA PHE A 60 -4.13 7.69 8.76
C PHE A 60 -3.66 8.31 7.43
N ALA A 61 -3.15 7.49 6.50
CA ALA A 61 -2.70 7.96 5.18
C ALA A 61 -3.84 8.61 4.38
N VAL A 62 -5.01 7.97 4.32
CA VAL A 62 -6.22 8.51 3.68
C VAL A 62 -6.69 9.77 4.40
N GLY A 63 -6.67 9.80 5.73
CA GLY A 63 -6.98 10.99 6.52
C GLY A 63 -6.12 12.20 6.13
N ILE A 64 -4.80 12.03 6.04
CA ILE A 64 -3.87 13.08 5.60
C ILE A 64 -4.16 13.52 4.15
N LEU A 65 -4.43 12.57 3.25
CA LEU A 65 -4.77 12.87 1.85
C LEU A 65 -6.05 13.69 1.72
N MET A 66 -7.04 13.43 2.59
CA MET A 66 -8.27 14.23 2.63
C MET A 66 -8.01 15.65 3.14
N LEU A 67 -7.10 15.83 4.11
CA LEU A 67 -6.69 17.15 4.61
C LEU A 67 -5.99 18.01 3.53
N LEU A 68 -5.30 17.38 2.58
CA LEU A 68 -4.66 18.05 1.44
C LEU A 68 -5.67 18.59 0.41
N GLY A 69 -6.95 18.26 0.54
CA GLY A 69 -8.06 18.91 -0.15
C GLY A 69 -7.98 18.80 -1.69
N ASN A 70 -8.05 19.95 -2.35
CA ASN A 70 -8.04 20.07 -3.82
C ASN A 70 -6.64 20.02 -4.46
N LYS A 71 -5.57 19.94 -3.65
CA LYS A 71 -4.19 19.88 -4.16
C LYS A 71 -3.85 18.50 -4.76
N ILE A 72 -4.68 17.49 -4.51
CA ILE A 72 -4.44 16.11 -4.93
C ILE A 72 -5.49 15.70 -5.97
N PRO A 73 -5.06 15.15 -7.12
CA PRO A 73 -5.97 14.62 -8.13
C PRO A 73 -6.88 13.54 -7.56
N THR A 74 -8.15 13.53 -7.97
CA THR A 74 -9.13 12.49 -7.57
C THR A 74 -8.65 11.08 -7.94
N SER A 75 -7.89 10.94 -9.03
CA SER A 75 -7.27 9.67 -9.43
C SER A 75 -6.30 9.11 -8.40
N LEU A 76 -5.56 9.96 -7.67
CA LEU A 76 -4.61 9.52 -6.66
C LEU A 76 -5.32 9.04 -5.39
N LYS A 77 -6.44 9.70 -5.04
CA LYS A 77 -7.30 9.28 -3.92
C LYS A 77 -7.90 7.90 -4.17
N LEU A 78 -8.39 7.67 -5.39
CA LEU A 78 -8.91 6.37 -5.83
C LEU A 78 -7.81 5.31 -5.86
N PHE A 79 -6.63 5.64 -6.39
CA PHE A 79 -5.49 4.72 -6.41
C PHE A 79 -5.09 4.24 -5.00
N LEU A 80 -5.03 5.16 -4.03
CA LEU A 80 -4.69 4.84 -2.63
C LEU A 80 -5.79 4.03 -1.94
N LEU A 81 -7.06 4.29 -2.24
CA LEU A 81 -8.18 3.46 -1.82
C LEU A 81 -8.11 2.04 -2.41
N SER A 82 -7.73 1.90 -3.68
CA SER A 82 -7.55 0.57 -4.28
C SER A 82 -6.35 -0.15 -3.64
N LEU A 83 -5.21 0.52 -3.46
CA LEU A 83 -4.04 -0.02 -2.77
C LEU A 83 -4.41 -0.50 -1.36
N ALA A 84 -5.19 0.30 -0.64
CA ALA A 84 -5.68 -0.03 0.70
C ALA A 84 -6.46 -1.35 0.77
N ILE A 85 -7.32 -1.62 -0.23
CA ILE A 85 -8.09 -2.87 -0.31
C ILE A 85 -7.19 -4.08 -0.58
N PHE A 86 -6.00 -3.89 -1.16
CA PHE A 86 -5.06 -4.97 -1.47
C PHE A 86 -3.99 -5.21 -0.40
N ASP A 87 -3.72 -4.23 0.47
CA ASP A 87 -2.66 -4.27 1.49
C ASP A 87 -3.18 -4.77 2.87
N ASP A 88 -4.49 -4.65 3.12
CA ASP A 88 -5.22 -5.20 4.28
C ASP A 88 -5.80 -6.60 3.97
#